data_AF-A0A7C1UV10-F1
#
_entry.id   AF-A0A7C1UV10-F1
#
_cell.length_a   1.000
_cell.length_b   1.000
_cell.length_c   1.000
_cell.angle_alpha   90.00
_cell.angle_beta   90.00
_cell.angle_gamma   90.00
#
_symmetry.space_group_name_H-M   'P 1'
#
loop_
_entity.id
_entity.type
_entity.pdbx_description
1 polymer ?
#
loop_
_entity_poly.entity_id
_entity_poly.type
_entity_poly.pdbx_seq_one_letter_code
_entity_poly.pdbx_strand_id
1 'polypeptide(L)'
;MDQFRDLNPFTVVIEAPTPERAVGFLNSLVNKLNTQPKYFKRMFYRVDWQSLKRWSLLYLDKGELETLRANLSDHLDILQDLDKSPDLENLLFLINREMTSKMLGHFFTDFLEDNSSTEKTGKPLDLTYLINILSGTNKWIEGERIFKSPWSSFFGNNEWEGELDSYFWTSKKKFLLLFVTP
;
A
#
# COMPACT_ATOMS: atom_id res chain seq x y z
N MET A 1 -25.89 -22.63 -16.49
CA MET A 1 -25.80 -22.89 -15.05
C MET A 1 -24.94 -24.13 -14.72
N ASP A 2 -24.76 -25.12 -15.62
CA ASP A 2 -23.95 -26.33 -15.34
C ASP A 2 -22.41 -26.18 -15.42
N GLN A 3 -21.86 -24.99 -15.75
CA GLN A 3 -20.40 -24.81 -15.93
C GLN A 3 -19.57 -24.79 -14.63
N PHE A 4 -20.21 -24.89 -13.46
CA PHE A 4 -19.53 -24.85 -12.15
C PHE A 4 -19.62 -26.17 -11.37
N ARG A 5 -20.34 -27.19 -11.89
CA ARG A 5 -20.59 -28.46 -11.18
C ARG A 5 -19.37 -29.38 -11.12
N ASP A 6 -18.45 -29.26 -12.05
CA ASP A 6 -17.24 -30.10 -12.15
C ASP A 6 -16.05 -29.58 -11.33
N LEU A 7 -16.23 -28.46 -10.63
CA LEU A 7 -15.22 -27.91 -9.74
C LEU A 7 -15.60 -28.34 -8.32
N ASN A 8 -15.01 -29.43 -7.84
CA ASN A 8 -15.07 -29.80 -6.43
C ASN A 8 -13.76 -29.36 -5.78
N PRO A 9 -13.58 -28.06 -5.48
CA PRO A 9 -12.32 -27.56 -4.97
C PRO A 9 -12.11 -28.07 -3.54
N PHE A 10 -10.87 -28.40 -3.22
CA PHE A 10 -10.45 -28.55 -1.83
C PHE A 10 -9.56 -27.38 -1.45
N THR A 11 -9.66 -26.97 -0.19
CA THR A 11 -8.87 -25.87 0.37
C THR A 11 -7.73 -26.45 1.19
N VAL A 12 -6.49 -26.08 0.84
CA VAL A 12 -5.31 -26.34 1.65
C VAL A 12 -5.09 -25.14 2.55
N VAL A 13 -4.95 -25.38 3.85
CA VAL A 13 -4.66 -24.36 4.85
C VAL A 13 -3.21 -24.52 5.30
N ILE A 14 -2.44 -23.43 5.23
CA ILE A 14 -1.02 -23.39 5.60
C ILE A 14 -0.88 -22.50 6.83
N GLU A 15 -0.36 -23.07 7.91
CA GLU A 15 0.05 -22.35 9.12
C GLU A 15 1.57 -22.31 9.18
N ALA A 16 2.16 -21.13 9.44
CA ALA A 16 3.60 -20.97 9.59
C ALA A 16 3.93 -19.91 10.66
N PRO A 17 5.16 -19.90 11.21
CA PRO A 17 5.57 -18.92 12.21
C PRO A 17 5.54 -17.46 11.73
N THR A 18 5.73 -17.24 10.43
CA THR A 18 5.65 -15.91 9.80
C THR A 18 4.93 -15.99 8.45
N PRO A 19 4.25 -14.91 8.01
CA PRO A 19 3.58 -14.85 6.72
C PRO A 19 4.51 -15.16 5.53
N GLU A 20 5.75 -14.70 5.57
CA GLU A 20 6.74 -14.90 4.51
C GLU A 20 7.10 -16.38 4.37
N ARG A 21 7.20 -17.11 5.50
CA ARG A 21 7.43 -18.56 5.48
C ARG A 21 6.24 -19.32 4.91
N ALA A 22 5.01 -18.91 5.25
CA ALA A 22 3.81 -19.52 4.67
C ALA A 22 3.77 -19.34 3.14
N VAL A 23 4.08 -18.13 2.65
CA VAL A 23 4.16 -17.83 1.21
C VAL A 23 5.28 -18.63 0.52
N GLY A 24 6.46 -18.73 1.13
CA GLY A 24 7.56 -19.53 0.60
C GLY A 24 7.20 -21.02 0.46
N PHE A 25 6.52 -21.57 1.46
CA PHE A 25 5.99 -22.93 1.41
C PHE A 25 4.92 -23.09 0.32
N LEU A 26 3.95 -22.17 0.26
CA LEU A 26 2.90 -22.15 -0.76
C LEU A 26 3.49 -22.16 -2.17
N ASN A 27 4.45 -21.29 -2.46
CA ASN A 27 5.10 -21.22 -3.77
C ASN A 27 5.81 -22.54 -4.13
N SER A 28 6.48 -23.15 -3.14
CA SER A 28 7.11 -24.46 -3.32
C SER A 28 6.09 -25.58 -3.58
N LEU A 29 4.95 -25.53 -2.89
CA LEU A 29 3.85 -26.48 -3.07
C LEU A 29 3.20 -26.33 -4.45
N VAL A 30 2.83 -25.12 -4.85
CA VAL A 30 2.24 -24.82 -6.17
C VAL A 30 3.17 -25.27 -7.29
N ASN A 31 4.47 -25.01 -7.17
CA ASN A 31 5.45 -25.48 -8.16
C ASN A 31 5.46 -27.01 -8.30
N LYS A 32 5.34 -27.75 -7.19
CA LYS A 32 5.23 -29.21 -7.23
C LYS A 32 3.91 -29.66 -7.86
N LEU A 33 2.79 -29.07 -7.46
CA LEU A 33 1.46 -29.44 -7.99
C LEU A 33 1.33 -29.15 -9.49
N ASN A 34 1.94 -28.06 -9.97
CA ASN A 34 2.00 -27.72 -11.39
C ASN A 34 2.71 -28.78 -12.25
N THR A 35 3.59 -29.60 -11.67
CA THR A 35 4.22 -30.72 -12.42
C THR A 35 3.25 -31.88 -12.72
N GLN A 36 2.05 -31.85 -12.11
CA GLN A 36 1.05 -32.91 -12.22
C GLN A 36 -0.31 -32.38 -12.72
N PRO A 37 -0.38 -31.77 -13.92
CA PRO A 37 -1.59 -31.13 -14.44
C PRO A 37 -2.75 -32.10 -14.68
N LYS A 38 -2.46 -33.41 -14.74
CA LYS A 38 -3.48 -34.47 -14.82
C LYS A 38 -4.37 -34.55 -13.58
N TYR A 39 -3.85 -34.18 -12.42
CA TYR A 39 -4.54 -34.29 -11.13
C TYR A 39 -4.91 -32.94 -10.52
N PHE A 40 -4.33 -31.85 -11.01
CA PHE A 40 -4.53 -30.50 -10.50
C PHE A 40 -4.73 -29.55 -11.67
N LYS A 41 -5.98 -29.34 -12.08
CA LYS A 41 -6.32 -28.52 -13.25
C LYS A 41 -6.22 -27.03 -12.98
N ARG A 42 -6.61 -26.59 -11.78
CA ARG A 42 -6.64 -25.16 -11.42
C ARG A 42 -6.21 -24.96 -9.98
N MET A 43 -5.36 -23.97 -9.77
CA MET A 43 -4.95 -23.54 -8.44
C MET A 43 -5.18 -22.04 -8.32
N PHE A 44 -5.86 -21.64 -7.24
CA PHE A 44 -6.13 -20.25 -6.94
C PHE A 44 -5.57 -19.94 -5.57
N TYR A 45 -4.53 -19.11 -5.53
CA TYR A 45 -3.75 -18.85 -4.32
C TYR A 45 -3.30 -17.40 -4.21
N ARG A 46 -3.43 -16.63 -5.29
CA ARG A 46 -3.04 -15.24 -5.38
C ARG A 46 -4.00 -14.49 -6.31
N VAL A 47 -4.34 -13.25 -5.95
CA VAL A 47 -4.99 -12.27 -6.82
C VAL A 47 -3.92 -11.55 -7.64
N ASP A 48 -4.08 -11.53 -8.95
CA ASP A 48 -3.27 -10.67 -9.80
C ASP A 48 -3.80 -9.23 -9.76
N TRP A 49 -3.30 -8.46 -8.79
CA TRP A 49 -3.62 -7.05 -8.65
C TRP A 49 -3.18 -6.20 -9.84
N GLN A 50 -2.22 -6.65 -10.68
CA GLN A 50 -1.82 -5.88 -11.86
C GLN A 50 -2.96 -5.77 -12.87
N SER A 51 -3.69 -6.86 -13.07
CA SER A 51 -4.89 -6.87 -13.93
C SER A 51 -5.97 -5.88 -13.43
N LEU A 52 -6.08 -5.71 -12.12
CA LEU A 52 -7.08 -4.84 -11.49
C LEU A 52 -6.63 -3.38 -11.36
N LYS A 53 -5.36 -3.07 -11.64
CA LYS A 53 -4.78 -1.73 -11.45
C LYS A 53 -5.57 -0.62 -12.15
N ARG A 54 -6.12 -0.89 -13.34
CA ARG A 54 -6.91 0.10 -14.11
C ARG A 54 -8.28 0.41 -13.49
N TRP A 55 -8.76 -0.42 -12.58
CA TRP A 55 -10.04 -0.27 -11.89
C TRP A 55 -9.86 0.00 -10.39
N SER A 56 -8.63 0.24 -9.91
CA SER A 56 -8.34 0.38 -8.47
C SER A 56 -9.22 1.40 -7.77
N LEU A 57 -9.46 2.55 -8.41
CA LEU A 57 -10.33 3.61 -7.87
C LEU A 57 -11.78 3.17 -7.69
N LEU A 58 -12.26 2.15 -8.42
CA LEU A 58 -13.62 1.63 -8.28
C LEU A 58 -13.82 0.77 -7.03
N TYR A 59 -12.72 0.37 -6.38
CA TYR A 59 -12.75 -0.43 -5.16
C TYR A 59 -12.59 0.40 -3.88
N LEU A 60 -12.34 1.71 -4.03
CA LEU A 60 -12.32 2.64 -2.91
C LEU A 60 -13.74 3.06 -2.56
N ASP A 61 -14.04 3.16 -1.27
CA ASP A 61 -15.30 3.74 -0.82
C ASP A 61 -15.33 5.26 -1.05
N LYS A 62 -16.51 5.86 -0.86
CA LYS A 62 -16.68 7.31 -1.07
C LYS A 62 -15.77 8.15 -0.18
N GLY A 63 -15.59 7.78 1.08
CA GLY A 63 -14.71 8.49 2.01
C GLY A 63 -13.25 8.41 1.57
N GLU A 64 -12.81 7.22 1.18
CA GLU A 64 -11.46 6.98 0.65
C GLU A 64 -11.19 7.80 -0.62
N LEU A 65 -12.16 7.88 -1.54
CA LEU A 65 -12.06 8.70 -2.75
C LEU A 65 -11.99 10.20 -2.45
N GLU A 66 -12.76 10.67 -1.46
CA GLU A 66 -12.74 12.08 -1.04
C GLU A 66 -11.39 12.44 -0.38
N THR A 67 -10.84 11.56 0.47
CA THR A 67 -9.49 11.69 1.04
C THR A 67 -8.43 11.71 -0.04
N LEU A 68 -8.49 10.76 -0.99
CA LEU A 68 -7.57 10.70 -2.11
C LEU A 68 -7.60 11.99 -2.94
N ARG A 69 -8.80 12.50 -3.24
CA ARG A 69 -8.97 13.76 -3.99
C ARG A 69 -8.39 14.95 -3.23
N ALA A 70 -8.64 15.03 -1.92
CA ALA A 70 -8.10 16.10 -1.07
C ALA A 70 -6.57 16.07 -1.06
N ASN A 71 -5.97 14.90 -0.81
CA ASN A 71 -4.51 14.76 -0.77
C ASN A 71 -3.86 15.08 -2.13
N LEU A 72 -4.45 14.62 -3.25
CA LEU A 72 -3.95 14.97 -4.58
C LEU A 72 -4.03 16.47 -4.86
N SER A 73 -5.09 17.13 -4.40
CA SER A 73 -5.27 18.58 -4.60
C SER A 73 -4.29 19.38 -3.75
N ASP A 74 -4.11 18.99 -2.48
CA ASP A 74 -3.25 19.67 -1.52
C ASP A 74 -1.74 19.58 -1.90
N HIS A 75 -1.36 18.58 -2.68
CA HIS A 75 0.04 18.31 -3.04
C HIS A 75 0.31 18.34 -4.57
N LEU A 76 -0.63 18.85 -5.37
CA LEU A 76 -0.55 18.83 -6.84
C LEU A 76 0.72 19.50 -7.38
N ASP A 77 1.12 20.64 -6.80
CA ASP A 77 2.26 21.42 -7.26
C ASP A 77 3.58 20.64 -7.13
N ILE A 78 3.76 19.92 -6.02
CA ILE A 78 4.94 19.05 -5.81
C ILE A 78 4.95 17.90 -6.81
N LEU A 79 3.80 17.28 -7.05
CA LEU A 79 3.69 16.19 -8.02
C LEU A 79 4.02 16.66 -9.44
N GLN A 80 3.54 17.85 -9.83
CA GLN A 80 3.85 18.44 -11.14
C GLN A 80 5.32 18.83 -11.28
N ASP A 81 5.95 19.35 -10.23
CA ASP A 81 7.37 19.69 -10.26
C ASP A 81 8.27 18.44 -10.25
N LEU A 82 7.83 17.36 -9.59
CA LEU A 82 8.53 16.08 -9.61
C LEU A 82 8.42 15.40 -10.99
N ASP A 83 7.27 15.48 -11.65
CA ASP A 83 7.06 14.92 -12.99
C ASP A 83 7.98 15.56 -14.05
N LYS A 84 8.25 16.88 -13.90
CA LYS A 84 9.18 17.60 -14.78
C LYS A 84 10.64 17.13 -14.65
N SER A 85 11.06 16.72 -13.45
CA SER A 85 12.42 16.25 -13.18
C SER A 85 12.41 15.13 -12.12
N PRO A 86 12.23 13.85 -12.53
CA PRO A 86 12.05 12.72 -11.62
C PRO A 86 13.40 12.19 -11.09
N ASP A 87 14.23 13.07 -10.55
CA ASP A 87 15.53 12.74 -9.97
C ASP A 87 15.56 12.96 -8.45
N LEU A 88 16.54 12.34 -7.79
CA LEU A 88 16.66 12.37 -6.33
C LEU A 88 16.97 13.78 -5.81
N GLU A 89 17.73 14.57 -6.54
CA GLU A 89 18.09 15.93 -6.12
C GLU A 89 16.84 16.82 -6.09
N ASN A 90 16.06 16.81 -7.16
CA ASN A 90 14.80 17.53 -7.26
C ASN A 90 13.80 17.03 -6.21
N LEU A 91 13.69 15.71 -6.00
CA LEU A 91 12.85 15.16 -4.94
C LEU A 91 13.24 15.75 -3.57
N LEU A 92 14.52 15.71 -3.19
CA LEU A 92 14.98 16.27 -1.91
C LEU A 92 14.76 17.78 -1.82
N PHE A 93 14.97 18.52 -2.91
CA PHE A 93 14.69 19.95 -2.99
C PHE A 93 13.20 20.25 -2.75
N LEU A 94 12.30 19.54 -3.43
CA LEU A 94 10.85 19.71 -3.30
C LEU A 94 10.36 19.37 -1.89
N ILE A 95 10.86 18.28 -1.32
CA ILE A 95 10.57 17.86 0.07
C ILE A 95 10.98 18.97 1.06
N ASN A 96 12.18 19.53 0.90
CA ASN A 96 12.68 20.59 1.78
C ASN A 96 11.86 21.89 1.63
N ARG A 97 11.53 22.26 0.39
CA ARG A 97 10.69 23.42 0.06
C ARG A 97 9.31 23.29 0.71
N GLU A 98 8.69 22.12 0.59
CA GLU A 98 7.37 21.85 1.17
C GLU A 98 7.40 21.88 2.71
N MET A 99 8.35 21.20 3.33
CA MET A 99 8.52 21.24 4.80
C MET A 99 8.70 22.67 5.30
N THR A 100 9.61 23.43 4.67
CA THR A 100 9.88 24.83 5.04
C THR A 100 8.64 25.70 4.88
N SER A 101 7.95 25.61 3.75
CA SER A 101 6.74 26.40 3.48
C SER A 101 5.63 26.12 4.50
N LYS A 102 5.37 24.84 4.81
CA LYS A 102 4.33 24.47 5.75
C LYS A 102 4.69 24.84 7.20
N MET A 103 5.96 24.69 7.60
CA MET A 103 6.44 25.15 8.91
C MET A 103 6.29 26.66 9.06
N LEU A 104 6.73 27.43 8.06
CA LEU A 104 6.64 28.89 8.10
C LEU A 104 5.18 29.35 8.19
N GLY A 105 4.29 28.74 7.41
CA GLY A 105 2.85 28.99 7.49
C GLY A 105 2.29 28.77 8.89
N HIS A 106 2.62 27.63 9.52
CA HIS A 106 2.20 27.33 10.89
C HIS A 106 2.73 28.34 11.91
N PHE A 107 4.01 28.73 11.83
CA PHE A 107 4.57 29.75 12.73
C PHE A 107 3.87 31.09 12.60
N PHE A 108 3.55 31.53 11.38
CA PHE A 108 2.83 32.79 11.17
C PHE A 108 1.37 32.70 11.63
N THR A 109 0.68 31.60 11.34
CA THR A 109 -0.70 31.38 11.77
C THR A 109 -0.82 31.31 13.29
N ASP A 110 0.03 30.51 13.95
CA ASP A 110 0.08 30.43 15.42
C ASP A 110 0.36 31.80 16.05
N PHE A 111 1.30 32.56 15.51
CA PHE A 111 1.65 33.89 16.02
C PHE A 111 0.48 34.88 15.92
N LEU A 112 -0.35 34.77 14.87
CA LEU A 112 -1.51 35.63 14.66
C LEU A 112 -2.73 35.17 15.48
N GLU A 113 -2.93 33.86 15.64
CA GLU A 113 -4.05 33.28 16.39
C GLU A 113 -3.91 33.44 17.92
N ASP A 114 -2.68 33.59 18.44
CA ASP A 114 -2.41 33.86 19.86
C ASP A 114 -3.04 35.18 20.36
N ASN A 115 -3.53 36.04 19.45
CA ASN A 115 -4.15 37.34 19.77
C ASN A 115 -5.67 37.40 19.60
N SER A 116 -6.33 36.38 19.01
CA SER A 116 -7.80 36.36 18.92
C SER A 116 -8.35 34.99 18.54
N SER A 117 -9.22 34.45 19.40
CA SER A 117 -10.20 33.36 19.20
C SER A 117 -9.80 31.91 19.53
N THR A 118 -10.75 31.22 20.17
CA THR A 118 -10.65 29.93 20.87
C THR A 118 -10.95 28.69 19.99
N GLU A 119 -10.73 28.74 18.68
CA GLU A 119 -10.92 27.57 17.81
C GLU A 119 -9.71 27.37 16.90
N LYS A 120 -8.89 26.36 17.21
CA LYS A 120 -7.81 25.87 16.32
C LYS A 120 -8.45 25.21 15.11
N THR A 121 -8.74 26.00 14.07
CA THR A 121 -9.40 25.55 12.83
C THR A 121 -8.42 25.14 11.73
N GLY A 122 -7.11 25.28 11.95
CA GLY A 122 -6.09 24.82 11.02
C GLY A 122 -6.03 23.30 10.94
N LYS A 123 -6.11 22.74 9.71
CA LYS A 123 -5.78 21.33 9.47
C LYS A 123 -4.37 21.06 10.01
N PRO A 124 -4.16 19.99 10.80
CA PRO A 124 -2.83 19.65 11.30
C PRO A 124 -1.87 19.43 10.13
N LEU A 125 -0.63 19.86 10.34
CA LEU A 125 0.46 19.74 9.40
C LEU A 125 0.72 18.25 9.06
N ASP A 126 0.15 17.75 7.96
CA ASP A 126 0.44 16.40 7.50
C ASP A 126 1.72 16.38 6.65
N LEU A 127 2.79 15.86 7.27
CA LEU A 127 4.10 15.58 6.68
C LEU A 127 4.38 14.07 6.70
N THR A 128 3.39 13.24 7.02
CA THR A 128 3.57 11.81 7.26
C THR A 128 4.22 11.12 6.06
N TYR A 129 3.78 11.47 4.85
CA TYR A 129 4.35 10.97 3.60
C TYR A 129 5.85 11.31 3.47
N LEU A 130 6.23 12.56 3.72
CA LEU A 130 7.62 13.02 3.63
C LEU A 130 8.51 12.31 4.65
N ILE A 131 8.01 12.16 5.88
CA ILE A 131 8.69 11.41 6.94
C ILE A 131 8.89 9.95 6.53
N ASN A 132 7.90 9.33 5.89
CA ASN A 132 7.98 7.94 5.43
C ASN A 132 9.04 7.74 4.34
N ILE A 133 9.20 8.69 3.40
CA ILE A 133 10.26 8.64 2.38
C ILE A 133 11.64 8.68 3.05
N LEU A 134 11.87 9.67 3.93
CA LEU A 134 13.17 9.87 4.57
C LEU A 134 13.53 8.70 5.49
N SER A 135 12.57 8.25 6.29
CA SER A 135 12.73 7.10 7.19
C SER A 135 13.00 5.82 6.40
N GLY A 136 12.28 5.59 5.29
CA GLY A 136 12.49 4.46 4.40
C GLY A 136 13.87 4.48 3.76
N THR A 137 14.32 5.65 3.32
CA THR A 137 15.67 5.83 2.74
C THR A 137 16.75 5.54 3.77
N ASN A 138 16.61 6.04 5.00
CA ASN A 138 17.56 5.81 6.08
C ASN A 138 17.64 4.32 6.48
N LYS A 139 16.49 3.67 6.67
CA LYS A 139 16.41 2.23 6.94
C LYS A 139 17.09 1.39 5.86
N TRP A 140 16.93 1.80 4.60
CA TRP A 140 17.58 1.12 3.49
C TRP A 140 19.10 1.29 3.50
N ILE A 141 19.60 2.47 3.87
CA ILE A 141 21.05 2.70 4.07
C ILE A 141 21.57 1.84 5.24
N GLU A 142 20.80 1.70 6.32
CA GLU A 142 21.16 0.94 7.53
C GLU A 142 21.12 -0.59 7.35
N GLY A 143 20.63 -1.10 6.21
CA GLY A 143 20.65 -2.54 5.89
C GLY A 143 19.28 -3.23 5.96
N GLU A 144 18.21 -2.53 6.34
CA GLU A 144 16.85 -3.05 6.22
C GLU A 144 16.49 -3.15 4.73
N ARG A 145 15.94 -4.28 4.30
CA ARG A 145 15.59 -4.54 2.88
C ARG A 145 14.10 -4.76 2.66
N ILE A 146 13.29 -4.39 3.65
CA ILE A 146 11.83 -4.48 3.55
C ILE A 146 11.32 -3.18 2.96
N PHE A 147 10.78 -3.25 1.74
CA PHE A 147 10.17 -2.09 1.11
C PHE A 147 8.81 -1.80 1.76
N LYS A 148 8.65 -0.59 2.29
CA LYS A 148 7.36 -0.02 2.66
C LYS A 148 7.09 1.15 1.72
N SER A 149 5.95 1.12 1.03
CA SER A 149 5.58 2.20 0.11
C SER A 149 5.37 3.48 0.92
N PRO A 150 6.09 4.58 0.64
CA PRO A 150 5.85 5.84 1.32
C PRO A 150 4.46 6.38 0.96
N TRP A 151 4.01 6.08 -0.26
CA TRP A 151 2.76 6.53 -0.84
C TRP A 151 1.50 5.98 -0.18
N SER A 152 1.58 4.96 0.67
CA SER A 152 0.41 4.48 1.41
C SER A 152 -0.17 5.64 2.21
N SER A 153 0.63 6.27 3.07
CA SER A 153 0.20 7.45 3.84
C SER A 153 -0.34 8.61 3.00
N PHE A 154 0.14 8.77 1.76
CA PHE A 154 -0.31 9.82 0.86
C PHE A 154 -1.67 9.52 0.22
N PHE A 155 -1.94 8.26 -0.15
CA PHE A 155 -3.15 7.88 -0.86
C PHE A 155 -4.28 7.38 0.06
N GLY A 156 -4.05 7.27 1.37
CA GLY A 156 -5.03 6.83 2.37
C GLY A 156 -4.56 5.63 3.18
N ASN A 157 -5.25 5.26 4.26
CA ASN A 157 -4.93 4.12 5.15
C ASN A 157 -5.12 2.76 4.46
N ASN A 158 -4.49 2.57 3.31
CA ASN A 158 -4.38 1.28 2.69
C ASN A 158 -3.25 0.58 3.44
N GLU A 159 -3.64 -0.28 4.40
CA GLU A 159 -2.81 -1.32 5.02
C GLU A 159 -2.32 -2.34 3.97
N TRP A 160 -2.10 -1.90 2.74
CA TRP A 160 -1.59 -2.71 1.66
C TRP A 160 -0.11 -2.98 1.93
N GLU A 161 0.16 -4.10 2.56
CA GLU A 161 1.48 -4.67 2.86
C GLU A 161 2.11 -5.31 1.60
N GLY A 162 1.76 -4.80 0.41
CA GLY A 162 2.37 -5.18 -0.86
C GLY A 162 2.04 -6.62 -1.27
N GLU A 163 3.08 -7.43 -1.49
CA GLU A 163 2.92 -8.76 -2.07
C GLU A 163 2.14 -9.73 -1.17
N LEU A 164 2.22 -9.59 0.15
CA LEU A 164 1.52 -10.47 1.09
C LEU A 164 0.00 -10.37 0.91
N ASP A 165 -0.55 -9.18 0.66
CA ASP A 165 -1.99 -8.98 0.48
C ASP A 165 -2.51 -9.45 -0.89
N SER A 166 -1.62 -9.95 -1.74
CA SER A 166 -2.04 -10.67 -2.94
C SER A 166 -2.49 -12.09 -2.65
N TYR A 167 -2.19 -12.66 -1.48
CA TYR A 167 -2.59 -14.01 -1.11
C TYR A 167 -3.83 -14.03 -0.21
N PHE A 168 -4.48 -15.19 -0.15
CA PHE A 168 -5.69 -15.38 0.66
C PHE A 168 -5.36 -15.72 2.11
N TRP A 169 -5.61 -14.76 3.01
CA TRP A 169 -5.36 -14.92 4.44
C TRP A 169 -6.64 -15.02 5.24
N THR A 170 -6.58 -15.73 6.37
CA THR A 170 -7.60 -15.70 7.41
C THR A 170 -6.96 -15.59 8.81
N SER A 171 -7.79 -15.25 9.80
CA SER A 171 -7.39 -15.05 11.20
C SER A 171 -6.20 -14.10 11.36
N LYS A 172 -6.28 -12.91 10.76
CA LYS A 172 -5.21 -11.87 10.80
C LYS A 172 -3.86 -12.39 10.32
N LYS A 173 -3.81 -12.93 9.09
CA LYS A 173 -2.60 -13.47 8.44
C LYS A 173 -1.95 -14.67 9.16
N LYS A 174 -2.69 -15.36 10.05
CA LYS A 174 -2.22 -16.59 10.69
C LYS A 174 -2.27 -17.80 9.74
N PHE A 175 -3.31 -17.87 8.91
CA PHE A 175 -3.53 -19.00 8.01
C PHE A 175 -3.60 -18.52 6.57
N LEU A 176 -2.84 -19.18 5.70
CA LEU A 176 -2.79 -18.94 4.27
C LEU A 176 -3.60 -20.02 3.53
N LEU A 177 -4.39 -19.60 2.54
CA LEU A 177 -5.32 -20.47 1.83
C LEU A 177 -4.88 -20.70 0.38
N LEU A 178 -4.95 -21.95 -0.05
CA LEU A 178 -4.79 -22.38 -1.44
C LEU A 178 -6.04 -23.18 -1.84
N PHE A 179 -6.71 -22.75 -2.90
CA PHE A 179 -7.85 -23.46 -3.46
C PHE A 179 -7.40 -24.29 -4.65
N VAL A 180 -7.60 -25.61 -4.59
CA VAL A 180 -7.15 -26.54 -5.62
C VAL A 180 -8.36 -27.23 -6.24
N THR A 181 -8.45 -27.19 -7.56
CA THR A 181 -9.41 -27.95 -8.35
C THR A 181 -8.70 -29.13 -9.02
N PRO A 182 -9.14 -30.37 -8.78
CA PRO A 182 -8.59 -31.55 -9.43
C PRO A 182 -8.98 -31.71 -10.92
#